data_AF-A0A3D2FTF3-F1
#
_entry.id   AF-A0A3D2FTF3-F1
#
_cell.length_a   1.000
_cell.length_b   1.000
_cell.length_c   1.000
_cell.angle_alpha   90.00
_cell.angle_beta   90.00
_cell.angle_gamma   90.00
#
_symmetry.space_group_name_H-M   'P 1'
#
loop_
_entity.id
_entity.type
_entity.pdbx_description
1 polymer ?
#
loop_
_entity_poly.entity_id
_entity_poly.type
_entity_poly.pdbx_seq_one_letter_code
_entity_poly.pdbx_strand_id
1 'polypeptide(L)'
;VDALQRRLEKAWSESQNPIMVLRGCQSYFRQLLIVARTAAGGVPMAQAIKSLRPPVHFRLQDRMVSQLGGWSTEGLFDAVNRLQDAELAIKSGGSDDMTQAGQALLGICLRRKVARR
;
A
#
# COMPACT_ATOMS: atom_id res chain seq x y z
N VAL A 1 0.43 -13.45 -3.94
CA VAL A 1 1.73 -13.54 -3.25
C VAL A 1 2.81 -13.62 -4.30
N ASP A 2 2.68 -14.51 -5.28
CA ASP A 2 3.65 -14.70 -6.36
C ASP A 2 3.89 -13.43 -7.20
N ALA A 3 2.84 -12.65 -7.47
CA ALA A 3 2.98 -11.36 -8.15
C ALA A 3 3.73 -10.29 -7.33
N LEU A 4 3.68 -10.34 -5.98
CA LEU A 4 4.49 -9.48 -5.13
C LEU A 4 5.95 -9.92 -5.19
N GLN A 5 6.19 -11.22 -5.00
CA GLN A 5 7.53 -11.80 -5.00
C GLN A 5 8.27 -11.46 -6.30
N ARG A 6 7.67 -11.72 -7.47
CA ARG A 6 8.29 -11.38 -8.77
C ARG A 6 8.63 -9.90 -8.93
N ARG A 7 7.78 -9.00 -8.40
CA ARG A 7 8.02 -7.55 -8.48
C ARG A 7 9.12 -7.10 -7.53
N LEU A 8 9.21 -7.73 -6.37
CA LEU A 8 10.29 -7.46 -5.42
C LEU A 8 11.62 -8.01 -5.93
N GLU A 9 11.66 -9.25 -6.43
CA GLU A 9 12.84 -9.83 -7.09
C GLU A 9 13.38 -8.90 -8.18
N LYS A 10 12.50 -8.38 -9.02
CA LYS A 10 12.87 -7.38 -10.02
C LYS A 10 13.43 -6.10 -9.38
N ALA A 11 12.75 -5.52 -8.39
CA ALA A 11 13.21 -4.30 -7.73
C ALA A 11 14.60 -4.45 -7.07
N TRP A 12 14.85 -5.60 -6.43
CA TRP A 12 16.15 -5.90 -5.83
C TRP A 12 17.24 -6.13 -6.88
N SER A 13 16.91 -6.78 -8.01
CA SER A 13 17.85 -6.93 -9.14
C SER A 13 18.26 -5.59 -9.76
N GLU A 14 17.40 -4.58 -9.65
CA GLU A 14 17.62 -3.20 -10.10
C GLU A 14 18.21 -2.31 -8.98
N SER A 15 18.70 -2.90 -7.88
CA SER A 15 19.30 -2.22 -6.73
C SER A 15 18.43 -1.08 -6.17
N GLN A 16 17.10 -1.25 -6.20
CA GLN A 16 16.18 -0.25 -5.67
C GLN A 16 16.31 -0.13 -4.15
N ASN A 17 16.26 1.10 -3.64
CA ASN A 17 16.31 1.36 -2.21
C ASN A 17 15.04 0.81 -1.50
N PRO A 18 15.16 -0.12 -0.53
CA PRO A 18 14.01 -0.71 0.17
C PRO A 18 13.10 0.31 0.87
N ILE A 19 13.69 1.37 1.46
CA ILE A 19 12.93 2.47 2.09
C ILE A 19 12.08 3.19 1.05
N MET A 20 12.62 3.43 -0.14
CA MET A 20 11.87 4.08 -1.23
C MET A 20 10.74 3.20 -1.75
N VAL A 21 10.93 1.87 -1.80
CA VAL A 21 9.87 0.92 -2.14
C VAL A 21 8.74 1.00 -1.10
N LEU A 22 9.07 0.97 0.20
CA LEU A 22 8.08 1.10 1.27
C LEU A 22 7.34 2.44 1.22
N ARG A 23 8.04 3.56 0.99
CA ARG A 23 7.43 4.90 0.85
C ARG A 23 6.46 4.98 -0.33
N GLY A 24 6.78 4.33 -1.45
CA GLY A 24 5.87 4.21 -2.58
C GLY A 24 4.58 3.49 -2.19
N CYS A 25 4.70 2.36 -1.47
CA CYS A 25 3.56 1.65 -0.93
C CYS A 25 2.76 2.49 0.08
N GLN A 26 3.42 3.16 1.03
CA GLN A 26 2.76 4.03 2.01
C GLN A 26 1.95 5.12 1.34
N SER A 27 2.52 5.79 0.33
CA SER A 27 1.85 6.85 -0.41
C SER A 27 0.56 6.33 -1.07
N TYR A 28 0.63 5.15 -1.68
CA TYR A 28 -0.53 4.51 -2.28
C TYR A 28 -1.60 4.12 -1.26
N PHE A 29 -1.22 3.49 -0.14
CA PHE A 29 -2.18 3.11 0.90
C PHE A 29 -2.80 4.33 1.61
N ARG A 30 -2.05 5.43 1.79
CA ARG A 30 -2.58 6.70 2.28
C ARG A 30 -3.64 7.27 1.33
N GLN A 31 -3.41 7.22 0.01
CA GLN A 31 -4.41 7.64 -0.97
C GLN A 31 -5.67 6.77 -0.89
N LEU A 32 -5.53 5.45 -0.80
CA LEU A 32 -6.67 4.55 -0.60
C LEU A 32 -7.45 4.89 0.68
N LEU A 33 -6.75 5.13 1.79
CA LEU A 33 -7.37 5.49 3.07
C LEU A 33 -8.16 6.81 2.97
N ILE A 34 -7.60 7.82 2.31
CA ILE A 34 -8.28 9.11 2.08
C ILE A 34 -9.57 8.89 1.28
N VAL A 35 -9.51 8.12 0.19
CA VAL A 35 -10.70 7.80 -0.62
C VAL A 35 -11.73 7.04 0.18
N ALA A 36 -11.33 6.01 0.94
CA ALA A 36 -12.24 5.22 1.76
C ALA A 36 -12.96 6.07 2.83
N ARG A 37 -12.23 6.97 3.51
CA ARG A 37 -12.80 7.91 4.49
C ARG A 37 -13.76 8.89 3.85
N THR A 38 -13.40 9.43 2.68
CA THR A 38 -14.23 10.39 1.94
C THR A 38 -15.52 9.71 1.45
N ALA A 39 -15.43 8.44 1.03
CA ALA A 39 -16.57 7.65 0.61
C ALA A 39 -17.52 7.30 1.77
N ALA A 40 -16.98 7.03 2.96
CA ALA A 40 -17.79 6.85 4.17
C ALA A 40 -18.58 8.13 4.55
N GLY A 41 -18.09 9.30 4.17
CA GLY A 41 -18.80 10.58 4.31
C GLY A 41 -19.87 10.85 3.25
N GLY A 42 -20.20 9.88 2.39
CA GLY A 42 -21.27 9.98 1.39
C GLY A 42 -20.82 10.44 0.00
N VAL A 43 -19.52 10.69 -0.22
CA VAL A 43 -19.00 11.07 -1.54
C VAL A 43 -18.77 9.82 -2.40
N PRO A 44 -19.23 9.77 -3.67
CA PRO A 44 -18.93 8.64 -4.55
C PRO A 44 -17.42 8.37 -4.69
N MET A 45 -17.00 7.10 -4.62
CA MET A 45 -15.58 6.72 -4.69
C MET A 45 -14.85 7.29 -5.92
N ALA A 46 -15.50 7.29 -7.09
CA ALA A 46 -14.92 7.84 -8.32
C ALA A 46 -14.66 9.35 -8.22
N GLN A 47 -15.50 10.09 -7.50
CA GLN A 47 -15.32 11.52 -7.25
C GLN A 47 -14.21 11.76 -6.21
N ALA A 48 -14.17 10.95 -5.15
CA ALA A 48 -13.13 11.01 -4.13
C ALA A 48 -11.73 10.68 -4.69
N ILE A 49 -11.60 9.81 -5.69
CA ILE A 49 -10.32 9.55 -6.36
C ILE A 49 -9.87 10.76 -7.19
N LYS A 50 -10.79 11.45 -7.86
CA LYS A 50 -10.49 12.64 -8.67
C LYS A 50 -10.08 13.85 -7.81
N SER A 51 -10.53 13.90 -6.56
CA SER A 51 -10.15 14.96 -5.61
C SER A 51 -8.78 14.74 -4.97
N LEU A 52 -8.13 13.58 -5.18
CA LEU A 52 -6.79 13.32 -4.66
C LEU A 52 -5.75 14.32 -5.20
N ARG A 53 -4.77 14.60 -4.34
CA ARG A 53 -3.57 15.39 -4.64
C ARG A 53 -2.35 14.58 -4.19
N PRO A 54 -1.45 14.19 -5.11
CA PRO A 54 -1.43 14.42 -6.56
C PRO A 54 -2.52 13.66 -7.34
N PRO A 55 -2.91 14.13 -8.54
CA PRO A 55 -3.93 13.47 -9.36
C PRO A 55 -3.47 12.08 -9.81
N VAL A 56 -4.34 11.09 -9.62
CA VAL A 56 -4.09 9.71 -10.04
C VAL A 56 -4.38 9.58 -11.53
N HIS A 57 -3.43 9.03 -12.29
CA HIS A 57 -3.61 8.77 -13.72
C HIS A 57 -4.86 7.88 -13.96
N PHE A 58 -5.68 8.18 -14.97
CA PHE A 58 -6.99 7.54 -15.17
C PHE A 58 -6.95 5.99 -15.12
N ARG A 59 -5.95 5.36 -15.74
CA ARG A 59 -5.74 3.89 -15.69
C ARG A 59 -5.53 3.31 -14.29
N LEU A 60 -5.02 4.10 -13.37
CA LEU A 60 -4.82 3.71 -11.97
C LEU A 60 -6.09 3.94 -11.14
N GLN A 61 -6.99 4.81 -11.57
CA GLN A 61 -8.25 5.07 -10.87
C GLN A 61 -9.12 3.81 -10.84
N ASP A 62 -9.32 3.14 -11.97
CA ASP A 62 -10.11 1.89 -12.04
C ASP A 62 -9.52 0.79 -11.15
N ARG A 63 -8.18 0.69 -11.13
CA ARG A 63 -7.46 -0.23 -10.25
C ARG A 63 -7.64 0.13 -8.77
N MET A 64 -7.67 1.41 -8.42
CA MET A 64 -7.92 1.86 -7.05
C MET A 64 -9.34 1.54 -6.61
N VAL A 65 -10.36 1.80 -7.45
CA VAL A 65 -11.76 1.44 -7.15
C VAL A 65 -11.88 -0.06 -6.89
N SER A 66 -11.32 -0.90 -7.76
CA SER A 66 -11.33 -2.36 -7.58
C SER A 66 -10.62 -2.80 -6.30
N GLN A 67 -9.54 -2.12 -5.91
CA GLN A 67 -8.85 -2.43 -4.66
C GLN A 67 -9.64 -2.00 -3.43
N LEU A 68 -10.26 -0.83 -3.44
CA LEU A 68 -11.09 -0.35 -2.32
C LEU A 68 -12.22 -1.30 -1.96
N GLY A 69 -12.81 -2.01 -2.94
CA GLY A 69 -13.84 -3.00 -2.68
C GLY A 69 -13.40 -4.20 -1.83
N GLY A 70 -12.09 -4.40 -1.60
CA GLY A 70 -11.55 -5.49 -0.80
C GLY A 70 -10.87 -5.05 0.51
N TRP A 71 -11.02 -3.78 0.91
CA TRP A 71 -10.40 -3.25 2.13
C TRP A 71 -11.40 -2.46 2.97
N SER A 72 -11.39 -2.66 4.28
CA SER A 72 -12.05 -1.77 5.22
C SER A 72 -11.18 -0.54 5.50
N THR A 73 -11.80 0.56 5.93
CA THR A 73 -11.09 1.79 6.34
C THR A 73 -10.08 1.51 7.47
N GLU A 74 -10.44 0.66 8.44
CA GLU A 74 -9.55 0.24 9.52
C GLU A 74 -8.39 -0.62 9.01
N GLY A 75 -8.64 -1.54 8.09
CA GLY A 75 -7.60 -2.36 7.48
C GLY A 75 -6.59 -1.53 6.67
N LEU A 76 -7.04 -0.48 5.99
CA LEU A 76 -6.15 0.48 5.32
C LEU A 76 -5.32 1.27 6.32
N PHE A 77 -5.91 1.68 7.44
CA PHE A 77 -5.20 2.40 8.50
C PHE A 77 -4.11 1.52 9.15
N ASP A 78 -4.42 0.27 9.51
CA ASP A 78 -3.45 -0.71 10.02
C ASP A 78 -2.32 -0.95 9.01
N ALA A 79 -2.65 -1.11 7.73
CA ALA A 79 -1.64 -1.28 6.69
C ALA A 79 -0.70 -0.08 6.56
N VAL A 80 -1.21 1.16 6.65
CA VAL A 80 -0.37 2.37 6.64
C VAL A 80 0.55 2.43 7.84
N ASN A 81 0.05 2.13 9.05
CA ASN A 81 0.88 2.13 10.26
C ASN A 81 1.99 1.09 10.19
N ARG A 82 1.66 -0.13 9.77
CA ARG A 82 2.63 -1.21 9.66
C ARG A 82 3.73 -0.94 8.62
N LEU A 83 3.40 -0.22 7.54
CA LEU A 83 4.40 0.25 6.58
C LEU A 83 5.31 1.33 7.18
N GLN A 84 4.80 2.18 8.07
CA GLN A 84 5.60 3.18 8.78
C GLN A 84 6.52 2.52 9.81
N ASP A 85 6.00 1.58 10.59
CA ASP A 85 6.77 0.80 11.56
C ASP A 85 7.92 0.05 10.88
N ALA A 86 7.66 -0.53 9.70
CA ALA A 86 8.70 -1.17 8.90
C ALA A 86 9.77 -0.18 8.39
N GLU A 87 9.38 1.02 7.95
CA GLU A 87 10.35 2.05 7.56
C GLU A 87 11.20 2.51 8.74
N LEU A 88 10.58 2.65 9.94
CA LEU A 88 11.31 2.99 11.16
C LEU A 88 12.27 1.88 11.56
N ALA A 89 11.85 0.61 11.53
CA ALA A 89 12.69 -0.54 11.85
C ALA A 89 13.94 -0.62 10.97
N ILE A 90 13.79 -0.38 9.66
CA ILE A 90 14.92 -0.34 8.73
C ILE A 90 15.88 0.82 9.07
N LYS A 91 15.36 2.01 9.38
CA LYS A 91 16.19 3.18 9.74
C LYS A 91 16.87 3.04 11.10
N SER A 92 16.25 2.36 12.05
CA SER A 92 16.79 2.15 13.40
C SER A 92 17.95 1.15 13.43
N GLY A 93 18.21 0.46 12.31
CA GLY A 93 19.26 -0.54 12.19
C GLY A 93 18.81 -1.92 12.66
N GLY A 94 19.31 -2.96 11.99
CA GLY A 94 18.94 -4.35 12.26
C GLY A 94 19.44 -5.30 11.18
N SER A 95 18.71 -6.39 10.95
CA SER A 95 18.94 -7.34 9.85
C SER A 95 18.75 -6.70 8.47
N ASP A 96 19.12 -7.42 7.41
CA ASP A 96 19.00 -7.02 6.00
C ASP A 96 17.70 -6.26 5.62
N ASP A 97 17.87 -5.02 5.13
CA ASP A 97 16.79 -4.10 4.76
C ASP A 97 15.81 -4.69 3.73
N MET A 98 16.33 -5.46 2.75
CA MET A 98 15.52 -6.08 1.71
C MET A 98 14.57 -7.12 2.30
N THR A 99 15.08 -7.93 3.23
CA THR A 99 14.32 -8.94 3.96
C THR A 99 13.23 -8.29 4.81
N GLN A 100 13.56 -7.24 5.57
CA GLN A 100 12.57 -6.53 6.39
C GLN A 100 11.45 -5.93 5.55
N ALA A 101 11.80 -5.25 4.45
CA ALA A 101 10.81 -4.68 3.52
C ALA A 101 9.94 -5.78 2.88
N GLY A 102 10.54 -6.90 2.47
CA GLY A 102 9.82 -8.05 1.90
C GLY A 102 8.81 -8.66 2.88
N GLN A 103 9.22 -8.88 4.14
CA GLN A 103 8.35 -9.40 5.19
C GLN A 103 7.16 -8.47 5.49
N ALA A 104 7.41 -7.16 5.58
CA ALA A 104 6.36 -6.17 5.80
C ALA A 104 5.30 -6.19 4.68
N LEU A 105 5.76 -6.19 3.42
CA LEU A 105 4.88 -6.20 2.25
C LEU A 105 4.09 -7.51 2.12
N LEU A 106 4.70 -8.64 2.45
CA LEU A 106 4.04 -9.93 2.50
C LEU A 106 2.91 -9.95 3.53
N GLY A 107 3.17 -9.41 4.73
CA GLY A 107 2.18 -9.29 5.80
C GLY A 107 0.95 -8.46 5.41
N ILE A 108 1.12 -7.43 4.56
CA ILE A 108 0.01 -6.62 4.03
C ILE A 108 -0.78 -7.40 2.98
N CYS A 109 -0.10 -8.14 2.10
CA CYS A 109 -0.76 -8.96 1.08
C CYS A 109 -1.65 -10.06 1.67
N LEU A 110 -1.24 -10.63 2.80
CA LEU A 110 -2.02 -11.67 3.49
C LEU A 110 -3.28 -11.11 4.15
N ARG A 111 -3.24 -9.89 4.71
CA ARG A 111 -4.43 -9.22 5.29
C ARG A 111 -5.56 -9.01 4.29
N ARG A 112 -5.23 -8.63 3.05
CA ARG A 112 -6.22 -8.49 1.97
C ARG A 112 -7.00 -9.79 1.73
N LYS A 113 -6.36 -10.94 1.87
CA LYS A 113 -7.03 -12.25 1.68
C LYS A 113 -8.03 -12.54 2.79
N VAL A 114 -7.74 -12.10 4.02
CA VAL A 114 -8.64 -12.29 5.17
C VAL A 114 -9.89 -11.43 5.03
N ALA A 115 -9.75 -10.18 4.58
CA ALA A 115 -10.89 -9.29 4.34
C ALA A 115 -11.84 -9.72 3.19
N ARG A 116 -11.44 -10.72 2.39
CA ARG A 116 -12.25 -11.26 1.27
C ARG A 116 -12.98 -12.57 1.63
N ARG A 117 -12.71 -13.16 2.80
CA ARG A 117 -13.42 -14.33 3.31
C ARG A 117 -14.54 -13.90 4.22
#